data_AF-A0A359DXR2-F1
#
_entry.id   AF-A0A359DXR2-F1
#
_cell.length_a   1.000
_cell.length_b   1.000
_cell.length_c   1.000
_cell.angle_alpha   90.00
_cell.angle_beta   90.00
_cell.angle_gamma   90.00
#
_symmetry.space_group_name_H-M   'P 1'
#
loop_
_entity.id
_entity.type
_entity.pdbx_description
1 polymer ?
#
loop_
_entity_poly.entity_id
_entity_poly.type
_entity_poly.pdbx_seq_one_letter_code
_entity_poly.pdbx_strand_id
1 'polypeptide(L)'
;MGREIVVGLHFYQPPREATHPTLSTISTDPQDKNWTAIIEKQCYEPLAHGGILNKVSFDIYQSLLLQLEKINPETAAIYQKTMKENGIGEAFIHPILPDLSLSDKSIVISAGVGRFKDITGVNPKIFWPPETAIDTETLNVLIDNGYEGFVCAPEQIIQANGSASDNQPTIINLEQGRQIIAYPFDRTISRKLAFDEKQNADFFAHSFVKPRNENTPQNQVIIAWTDAETFGHHFQNGDKFLHYLLDSSLPSIGLYPVSINNLQLDISKLPKGMIRERSAWSCPHGNLIRWNGSCDCGWGQDTSWKEPFISAMNYLNNEVSSVLQAEIGRGYESIVSANFYELYAHPEKVNTPEKALIAAKISSLIAKTSCATFFSSPEVSGKINLLYAYQSLLYLKDAGLIATSSNTEKILFEKLAAIQYPNGEKTALTTLKKMLAR
;
A
#
# COMPACT_ATOMS: atom_id res chain seq x y z
N MET A 1 26.73 -13.22 -21.17
CA MET A 1 25.97 -12.91 -19.94
C MET A 1 24.54 -13.33 -20.19
N GLY A 2 23.88 -13.97 -19.22
CA GLY A 2 22.48 -14.37 -19.37
C GLY A 2 21.55 -13.16 -19.30
N ARG A 3 20.24 -13.40 -19.48
CA ARG A 3 19.23 -12.34 -19.42
C ARG A 3 18.88 -12.01 -17.97
N GLU A 4 18.39 -10.80 -17.75
CA GLU A 4 17.95 -10.35 -16.43
C GLU A 4 16.47 -10.70 -16.19
N ILE A 5 16.09 -10.79 -14.91
CA ILE A 5 14.71 -10.93 -14.46
C ILE A 5 14.52 -10.09 -13.18
N VAL A 6 13.40 -9.37 -13.09
CA VAL A 6 12.99 -8.70 -11.86
C VAL A 6 12.00 -9.57 -11.12
N VAL A 7 12.28 -9.81 -9.84
CA VAL A 7 11.31 -10.34 -8.88
C VAL A 7 11.06 -9.25 -7.85
N GLY A 8 9.81 -8.86 -7.69
CA GLY A 8 9.33 -7.80 -6.81
C GLY A 8 8.47 -8.36 -5.68
N LEU A 9 8.62 -7.80 -4.48
CA LEU A 9 7.86 -8.18 -3.29
C LEU A 9 7.16 -6.97 -2.68
N HIS A 10 5.86 -7.07 -2.47
CA HIS A 10 5.05 -6.07 -1.75
C HIS A 10 4.95 -6.42 -0.27
N PHE A 11 5.42 -5.54 0.62
CA PHE A 11 5.39 -5.76 2.07
C PHE A 11 4.40 -4.82 2.75
N TYR A 12 3.37 -5.38 3.39
CA TYR A 12 2.39 -4.56 4.10
C TYR A 12 1.62 -5.32 5.18
N GLN A 13 1.47 -4.68 6.35
CA GLN A 13 0.44 -4.98 7.34
C GLN A 13 -0.30 -3.71 7.74
N PRO A 14 -1.63 -3.76 7.89
CA PRO A 14 -2.36 -2.59 8.36
C PRO A 14 -1.99 -2.25 9.81
N PRO A 15 -2.03 -0.96 10.18
CA PRO A 15 -1.70 -0.53 11.54
C PRO A 15 -2.84 -0.91 12.49
N ARG A 16 -2.70 -2.04 13.18
CA ARG A 16 -3.76 -2.61 14.04
C ARG A 16 -3.88 -1.95 15.41
N GLU A 17 -2.90 -1.14 15.79
CA GLU A 17 -2.83 -0.42 17.06
C GLU A 17 -2.96 1.08 16.81
N ALA A 18 -3.73 1.76 17.66
CA ALA A 18 -3.82 3.22 17.68
C ALA A 18 -2.63 3.83 18.43
N THR A 19 -2.26 5.05 18.07
CA THR A 19 -1.10 5.76 18.63
C THR A 19 -1.49 6.68 19.80
N HIS A 20 -2.74 7.11 19.88
CA HIS A 20 -3.19 8.00 20.94
C HIS A 20 -3.21 7.27 22.30
N PRO A 21 -2.70 7.87 23.40
CA PRO A 21 -2.58 7.20 24.71
C PRO A 21 -3.89 6.59 25.24
N THR A 22 -5.03 7.27 25.05
CA THR A 22 -6.36 6.74 25.43
C THR A 22 -6.78 5.47 24.70
N LEU A 23 -6.17 5.15 23.55
CA LEU A 23 -6.56 4.03 22.68
C LEU A 23 -5.46 2.97 22.56
N SER A 24 -4.29 3.17 23.17
CA SER A 24 -3.11 2.33 22.94
C SER A 24 -3.25 0.88 23.42
N THR A 25 -4.26 0.59 24.25
CA THR A 25 -4.57 -0.76 24.73
C THR A 25 -5.64 -1.47 23.90
N ILE A 26 -6.27 -0.80 22.95
CA ILE A 26 -7.38 -1.34 22.16
C ILE A 26 -6.83 -2.14 20.99
N SER A 27 -7.12 -3.43 20.99
CA SER A 27 -6.83 -4.33 19.87
C SER A 27 -7.96 -4.31 18.83
N THR A 28 -7.58 -4.20 17.56
CA THR A 28 -8.51 -4.32 16.42
C THR A 28 -8.71 -5.78 15.99
N ASP A 29 -7.86 -6.72 16.42
CA ASP A 29 -8.04 -8.13 16.14
C ASP A 29 -9.09 -8.75 17.08
N PRO A 30 -10.07 -9.54 16.58
CA PRO A 30 -11.07 -10.17 17.44
C PRO A 30 -10.52 -11.14 18.49
N GLN A 31 -9.33 -11.71 18.27
CA GLN A 31 -8.66 -12.70 19.13
C GLN A 31 -7.42 -12.12 19.82
N ASP A 32 -7.24 -10.79 19.77
CA ASP A 32 -6.08 -10.07 20.31
C ASP A 32 -4.74 -10.63 19.82
N LYS A 33 -4.71 -11.16 18.59
CA LYS A 33 -3.50 -11.63 17.94
C LYS A 33 -2.71 -10.46 17.36
N ASN A 34 -1.43 -10.40 17.71
CA ASN A 34 -0.47 -9.55 17.03
C ASN A 34 -0.02 -10.22 15.72
N TRP A 35 -0.83 -10.06 14.67
CA TRP A 35 -0.55 -10.60 13.34
C TRP A 35 0.77 -10.08 12.76
N THR A 36 1.13 -8.82 12.99
CA THR A 36 2.40 -8.27 12.51
C THR A 36 3.58 -9.01 13.13
N ALA A 37 3.57 -9.28 14.44
CA ALA A 37 4.63 -10.05 15.10
C ALA A 37 4.68 -11.53 14.67
N ILE A 38 3.51 -12.13 14.39
CA ILE A 38 3.43 -13.50 13.86
C ILE A 38 4.06 -13.56 12.46
N ILE A 39 3.68 -12.64 11.57
CA ILE A 39 4.14 -12.61 10.18
C ILE A 39 5.62 -12.20 10.10
N GLU A 40 6.07 -11.29 10.96
CA GLU A 40 7.49 -10.94 11.11
C GLU A 40 8.35 -12.20 11.26
N LYS A 41 8.04 -13.04 12.26
CA LYS A 41 8.77 -14.28 12.52
C LYS A 41 8.64 -15.33 11.42
N GLN A 42 7.47 -15.39 10.77
CA GLN A 42 7.18 -16.41 9.76
C GLN A 42 7.69 -16.05 8.36
N CYS A 43 7.90 -14.77 8.07
CA CYS A 43 8.12 -14.27 6.72
C CYS A 43 9.24 -13.22 6.69
N TYR A 44 9.02 -12.04 7.26
CA TYR A 44 9.92 -10.89 7.05
C TYR A 44 11.33 -11.10 7.62
N GLU A 45 11.46 -11.64 8.84
CA GLU A 45 12.74 -11.99 9.45
C GLU A 45 13.51 -13.02 8.58
N PRO A 46 12.91 -14.18 8.21
CA PRO A 46 13.54 -15.13 7.28
C PRO A 46 13.96 -14.51 5.94
N LEU A 47 13.12 -13.64 5.35
CA LEU A 47 13.44 -12.99 4.08
C LEU A 47 14.62 -12.03 4.20
N ALA A 48 14.66 -11.22 5.26
CA ALA A 48 15.74 -10.27 5.53
C ALA A 48 17.07 -11.00 5.82
N HIS A 49 17.07 -11.93 6.78
CA HIS A 49 18.28 -12.65 7.19
C HIS A 49 18.75 -13.67 6.15
N GLY A 50 17.85 -14.17 5.30
CA GLY A 50 18.18 -14.99 4.13
C GLY A 50 18.84 -14.22 2.99
N GLY A 51 19.03 -12.91 3.11
CA GLY A 51 19.66 -12.06 2.10
C GLY A 51 18.82 -11.86 0.84
N ILE A 52 17.53 -12.23 0.86
CA ILE A 52 16.63 -12.16 -0.31
C ILE A 52 16.44 -10.72 -0.77
N LEU A 53 16.41 -9.76 0.16
CA LEU A 53 16.25 -8.33 -0.16
C LEU A 53 17.35 -7.79 -1.10
N ASN A 54 18.53 -8.41 -1.12
CA ASN A 54 19.63 -8.02 -2.04
C ASN A 54 19.41 -8.51 -3.47
N LYS A 55 18.44 -9.40 -3.70
CA LYS A 55 18.20 -10.07 -4.99
C LYS A 55 16.85 -9.73 -5.61
N VAL A 56 15.99 -9.02 -4.89
CA VAL A 56 14.64 -8.63 -5.31
C VAL A 56 14.48 -7.13 -5.28
N SER A 57 13.50 -6.61 -6.02
CA SER A 57 12.96 -5.27 -5.76
C SER A 57 11.89 -5.37 -4.68
N PHE A 58 11.70 -4.33 -3.88
CA PHE A 58 10.62 -4.35 -2.90
C PHE A 58 10.13 -2.96 -2.54
N ASP A 59 8.84 -2.84 -2.27
CA ASP A 59 8.28 -1.74 -1.49
C ASP A 59 8.05 -2.22 -0.04
N ILE A 60 8.11 -1.32 0.93
CA ILE A 60 7.73 -1.64 2.30
C ILE A 60 7.05 -0.43 2.93
N TYR A 61 5.74 -0.52 3.10
CA TYR A 61 4.96 0.59 3.62
C TYR A 61 5.49 1.07 4.96
N GLN A 62 5.62 2.38 5.10
CA GLN A 62 6.19 2.99 6.31
C GLN A 62 5.37 2.66 7.55
N SER A 63 4.05 2.47 7.40
CA SER A 63 3.20 1.94 8.47
C SER A 63 3.60 0.55 8.96
N LEU A 64 4.13 -0.33 8.09
CA LEU A 64 4.67 -1.63 8.49
C LEU A 64 6.08 -1.48 9.06
N LEU A 65 6.97 -0.75 8.38
CA LEU A 65 8.36 -0.60 8.84
C LEU A 65 8.45 -0.04 10.27
N LEU A 66 7.59 0.93 10.62
CA LEU A 66 7.45 1.45 11.98
C LEU A 66 7.05 0.39 13.02
N GLN A 67 6.22 -0.58 12.64
CA GLN A 67 5.87 -1.69 13.53
C GLN A 67 7.06 -2.64 13.68
N LEU A 68 7.79 -2.91 12.59
CA LEU A 68 8.99 -3.77 12.63
C LEU A 68 10.10 -3.15 13.47
N GLU A 69 10.30 -1.84 13.39
CA GLU A 69 11.25 -1.10 14.25
C GLU A 69 10.99 -1.33 15.76
N LYS A 70 9.75 -1.65 16.15
CA LYS A 70 9.38 -1.97 17.54
C LYS A 70 9.45 -3.48 17.84
N ILE A 71 9.00 -4.32 16.90
CA ILE A 71 8.89 -5.78 17.09
C ILE A 71 10.27 -6.44 16.97
N ASN A 72 11.02 -6.10 15.93
CA ASN A 72 12.34 -6.66 15.63
C ASN A 72 13.24 -5.59 14.95
N PRO A 73 13.93 -4.75 15.76
CA PRO A 73 14.79 -3.69 15.23
C PRO A 73 15.93 -4.19 14.33
N GLU A 74 16.42 -5.42 14.56
CA GLU A 74 17.48 -6.01 13.75
C GLU A 74 17.01 -6.31 12.32
N THR A 75 15.84 -6.93 12.17
CA THR A 75 15.20 -7.13 10.86
C THR A 75 14.95 -5.78 10.18
N ALA A 76 14.35 -4.81 10.89
CA ALA A 76 14.05 -3.49 10.33
C ALA A 76 15.29 -2.78 9.78
N ALA A 77 16.43 -2.88 10.47
CA ALA A 77 17.70 -2.31 10.02
C ALA A 77 18.20 -2.94 8.70
N ILE A 78 17.94 -4.23 8.47
CA ILE A 78 18.30 -4.89 7.20
C ILE A 78 17.46 -4.32 6.05
N TYR A 79 16.14 -4.14 6.24
CA TYR A 79 15.28 -3.49 5.26
C TYR A 79 15.78 -2.07 4.94
N GLN A 80 15.92 -1.23 5.96
CA GLN A 80 16.38 0.15 5.83
C GLN A 80 17.72 0.25 5.06
N LYS A 81 18.69 -0.61 5.39
CA LYS A 81 19.99 -0.65 4.71
C LYS A 81 19.86 -1.03 3.23
N THR A 82 18.97 -1.96 2.90
CA THR A 82 18.83 -2.52 1.55
C THR A 82 17.94 -1.65 0.65
N MET A 83 17.06 -0.84 1.23
CA MET A 83 16.13 0.05 0.52
C MET A 83 16.83 0.98 -0.46
N LYS A 84 18.05 1.46 -0.16
CA LYS A 84 18.77 2.38 -1.06
C LYS A 84 19.02 1.79 -2.45
N GLU A 85 19.35 0.50 -2.51
CA GLU A 85 19.70 -0.19 -3.77
C GLU A 85 18.46 -0.82 -4.42
N ASN A 86 17.63 -1.47 -3.60
CA ASN A 86 16.58 -2.38 -4.06
C ASN A 86 15.16 -1.97 -3.66
N GLY A 87 15.03 -0.99 -2.77
CA GLY A 87 13.76 -0.42 -2.37
C GLY A 87 13.17 0.46 -3.47
N ILE A 88 11.87 0.35 -3.69
CA ILE A 88 11.09 1.32 -4.45
C ILE A 88 10.23 2.15 -3.47
N GLY A 89 9.65 3.25 -3.94
CA GLY A 89 8.85 4.13 -3.09
C GLY A 89 7.38 3.75 -3.02
N GLU A 90 6.74 4.21 -1.96
CA GLU A 90 5.32 4.00 -1.71
C GLU A 90 4.70 5.23 -1.01
N ALA A 91 3.37 5.25 -0.87
CA ALA A 91 2.73 6.20 0.04
C ALA A 91 3.02 5.81 1.49
N PHE A 92 3.05 6.77 2.41
CA PHE A 92 3.40 6.49 3.82
C PHE A 92 2.49 5.42 4.46
N ILE A 93 1.20 5.47 4.12
CA ILE A 93 0.15 4.53 4.49
C ILE A 93 -0.42 3.88 3.23
N HIS A 94 -1.31 2.89 3.36
CA HIS A 94 -1.87 2.11 2.24
C HIS A 94 -3.35 2.42 1.91
N PRO A 95 -3.71 3.64 1.47
CA PRO A 95 -5.07 3.99 1.06
C PRO A 95 -5.32 3.63 -0.41
N ILE A 96 -6.57 3.59 -0.86
CA ILE A 96 -6.83 3.61 -2.30
C ILE A 96 -6.60 5.04 -2.82
N LEU A 97 -5.45 5.29 -3.45
CA LEU A 97 -5.03 6.64 -3.84
C LEU A 97 -6.09 7.36 -4.68
N PRO A 98 -6.69 6.78 -5.73
CA PRO A 98 -7.71 7.48 -6.52
C PRO A 98 -8.98 7.87 -5.73
N ASP A 99 -9.20 7.34 -4.52
CA ASP A 99 -10.32 7.71 -3.64
C ASP A 99 -9.96 8.83 -2.63
N LEU A 100 -8.75 9.37 -2.73
CA LEU A 100 -8.29 10.53 -1.99
C LEU A 100 -8.48 11.82 -2.80
N SER A 101 -8.66 12.93 -2.08
CA SER A 101 -8.56 14.27 -2.68
C SER A 101 -7.12 14.56 -3.15
N LEU A 102 -6.94 15.52 -4.06
CA LEU A 102 -5.61 15.93 -4.52
C LEU A 102 -4.67 16.32 -3.37
N SER A 103 -5.17 17.08 -2.38
CA SER A 103 -4.41 17.45 -1.18
C SER A 103 -3.99 16.23 -0.37
N ASP A 104 -4.89 15.27 -0.18
CA ASP A 104 -4.59 14.05 0.58
C ASP A 104 -3.61 13.12 -0.14
N LYS A 105 -3.74 12.97 -1.47
CA LYS A 105 -2.76 12.29 -2.32
C LYS A 105 -1.37 12.89 -2.11
N SER A 106 -1.29 14.22 -2.21
CA SER A 106 -0.06 14.98 -2.03
C SER A 106 0.54 14.75 -0.64
N ILE A 107 -0.26 14.76 0.42
CA ILE A 107 0.20 14.51 1.79
C ILE A 107 0.84 13.12 1.92
N VAL A 108 0.11 12.05 1.57
CA VAL A 108 0.55 10.67 1.85
C VAL A 108 1.72 10.25 0.95
N ILE A 109 1.77 10.74 -0.29
CA ILE A 109 2.87 10.46 -1.23
C ILE A 109 4.13 11.24 -0.79
N SER A 110 4.01 12.55 -0.51
CA SER A 110 5.16 13.36 -0.09
C SER A 110 5.74 12.88 1.25
N ALA A 111 4.89 12.45 2.18
CA ALA A 111 5.33 11.83 3.43
C ALA A 111 6.13 10.54 3.19
N GLY A 112 5.68 9.69 2.25
CA GLY A 112 6.38 8.47 1.86
C GLY A 112 7.76 8.76 1.27
N VAL A 113 7.84 9.72 0.34
CA VAL A 113 9.11 10.19 -0.23
C VAL A 113 10.04 10.74 0.85
N GLY A 114 9.52 11.59 1.74
CA GLY A 114 10.29 12.15 2.86
C GLY A 114 10.90 11.06 3.71
N ARG A 115 10.10 10.06 4.10
CA ARG A 115 10.58 8.95 4.93
C ARG A 115 11.59 8.06 4.19
N PHE A 116 11.36 7.74 2.92
CA PHE A 116 12.32 6.99 2.11
C PHE A 116 13.67 7.73 2.04
N LYS A 117 13.64 9.05 1.85
CA LYS A 117 14.82 9.90 1.80
C LYS A 117 15.54 9.99 3.14
N ASP A 118 14.80 10.08 4.25
CA ASP A 118 15.40 10.09 5.60
C ASP A 118 16.18 8.80 5.89
N ILE A 119 15.70 7.66 5.37
CA ILE A 119 16.36 6.35 5.52
C ILE A 119 17.56 6.20 4.58
N THR A 120 17.38 6.54 3.30
CA THR A 120 18.32 6.14 2.23
C THR A 120 19.25 7.26 1.77
N GLY A 121 18.91 8.52 2.09
CA GLY A 121 19.56 9.72 1.59
C GLY A 121 19.23 10.08 0.14
N VAL A 122 18.35 9.33 -0.54
CA VAL A 122 17.98 9.56 -1.95
C VAL A 122 16.46 9.52 -2.13
N ASN A 123 15.95 10.08 -3.22
CA ASN A 123 14.54 9.96 -3.57
C ASN A 123 14.28 8.60 -4.24
N PRO A 124 13.14 7.96 -3.98
CA PRO A 124 12.72 6.77 -4.73
C PRO A 124 12.36 7.17 -6.18
N LYS A 125 12.63 6.29 -7.14
CA LYS A 125 12.37 6.52 -8.57
C LYS A 125 11.14 5.81 -9.10
N ILE A 126 10.87 4.63 -8.56
CA ILE A 126 9.75 3.79 -8.97
C ILE A 126 8.76 3.73 -7.83
N PHE A 127 7.47 3.78 -8.15
CA PHE A 127 6.39 3.76 -7.16
C PHE A 127 5.64 2.42 -7.17
N TRP A 128 5.31 1.90 -5.99
CA TRP A 128 4.30 0.88 -5.80
C TRP A 128 2.99 1.53 -5.33
N PRO A 129 1.96 1.64 -6.20
CA PRO A 129 0.67 2.13 -5.76
C PRO A 129 -0.03 1.09 -4.86
N PRO A 130 -0.72 1.51 -3.79
CA PRO A 130 -1.53 0.59 -2.99
C PRO A 130 -2.52 -0.16 -3.86
N GLU A 131 -2.50 -1.50 -3.83
CA GLU A 131 -3.31 -2.36 -4.72
C GLU A 131 -3.06 -2.12 -6.21
N THR A 132 -1.94 -1.48 -6.57
CA THR A 132 -1.67 -0.87 -7.89
C THR A 132 -2.75 0.11 -8.37
N ALA A 133 -3.60 0.61 -7.46
CA ALA A 133 -4.71 1.49 -7.78
C ALA A 133 -4.22 2.85 -8.27
N ILE A 134 -4.55 3.21 -9.52
CA ILE A 134 -4.01 4.42 -10.15
C ILE A 134 -5.06 5.17 -11.00
N ASP A 135 -4.91 6.49 -11.06
CA ASP A 135 -5.61 7.42 -11.95
C ASP A 135 -4.66 8.52 -12.45
N THR A 136 -5.09 9.28 -13.46
CA THR A 136 -4.24 10.34 -14.04
C THR A 136 -3.87 11.42 -13.01
N GLU A 137 -4.75 11.75 -12.06
CA GLU A 137 -4.44 12.72 -11.00
C GLU A 137 -3.30 12.21 -10.11
N THR A 138 -3.33 10.93 -9.71
CA THR A 138 -2.26 10.31 -8.92
C THR A 138 -0.94 10.31 -9.69
N LEU A 139 -0.94 9.98 -10.99
CA LEU A 139 0.29 10.01 -11.79
C LEU A 139 0.92 11.40 -11.84
N ASN A 140 0.12 12.47 -11.91
CA ASN A 140 0.63 13.83 -11.85
C ASN A 140 1.33 14.11 -10.51
N VAL A 141 0.73 13.70 -9.38
CA VAL A 141 1.32 13.84 -8.04
C VAL A 141 2.60 13.02 -7.90
N LEU A 142 2.69 11.83 -8.51
CA LEU A 142 3.91 11.03 -8.53
C LEU A 142 5.05 11.77 -9.24
N ILE A 143 4.79 12.33 -10.42
CA ILE A 143 5.79 13.10 -11.16
C ILE A 143 6.21 14.36 -10.38
N ASP A 144 5.27 15.04 -9.70
CA ASP A 144 5.58 16.21 -8.86
C ASP A 144 6.49 15.85 -7.67
N ASN A 145 6.46 14.59 -7.24
CA ASN A 145 7.32 14.04 -6.20
C ASN A 145 8.61 13.37 -6.72
N GLY A 146 8.87 13.47 -8.04
CA GLY A 146 10.12 12.99 -8.66
C GLY A 146 10.13 11.50 -9.03
N TYR A 147 8.98 10.82 -9.02
CA TYR A 147 8.89 9.46 -9.53
C TYR A 147 9.00 9.44 -11.06
N GLU A 148 9.83 8.52 -11.57
CA GLU A 148 10.09 8.28 -13.00
C GLU A 148 9.19 7.16 -13.55
N GLY A 149 8.69 6.28 -12.68
CA GLY A 149 7.83 5.18 -13.05
C GLY A 149 7.02 4.57 -11.92
N PHE A 150 6.14 3.63 -12.26
CA PHE A 150 5.32 2.90 -11.31
C PHE A 150 5.08 1.46 -11.77
N VAL A 151 4.89 0.56 -10.80
CA VAL A 151 4.55 -0.85 -11.05
C VAL A 151 3.04 -1.02 -11.14
N CYS A 152 2.56 -1.86 -12.05
CA CYS A 152 1.12 -2.09 -12.21
C CYS A 152 0.80 -3.48 -12.78
N ALA A 153 -0.47 -3.85 -12.72
CA ALA A 153 -0.97 -5.03 -13.41
C ALA A 153 -1.10 -4.78 -14.92
N PRO A 154 -0.96 -5.82 -15.75
CA PRO A 154 -0.90 -5.66 -17.19
C PRO A 154 -2.20 -5.14 -17.84
N GLU A 155 -3.37 -5.42 -17.26
CA GLU A 155 -4.66 -4.91 -17.71
C GLU A 155 -4.86 -3.42 -17.48
N GLN A 156 -4.04 -2.83 -16.60
CA GLN A 156 -4.15 -1.42 -16.28
C GLN A 156 -3.50 -0.55 -17.34
N ILE A 157 -2.71 -1.13 -18.25
CA ILE A 157 -2.10 -0.41 -19.37
C ILE A 157 -2.75 -0.88 -20.67
N ILE A 158 -3.31 0.07 -21.41
CA ILE A 158 -3.92 -0.13 -22.71
C ILE A 158 -2.91 0.31 -23.77
N GLN A 159 -2.46 -0.63 -24.58
CA GLN A 159 -1.57 -0.38 -25.72
C GLN A 159 -2.34 0.24 -26.90
N ALA A 160 -1.61 0.76 -27.90
CA ALA A 160 -2.21 1.41 -29.07
C ALA A 160 -3.18 0.52 -29.89
N ASN A 161 -2.97 -0.80 -29.86
CA ASN A 161 -3.86 -1.80 -30.49
C ASN A 161 -5.05 -2.21 -29.60
N GLY A 162 -5.20 -1.61 -28.41
CA GLY A 162 -6.25 -1.89 -27.45
C GLY A 162 -5.99 -3.10 -26.53
N SER A 163 -4.89 -3.83 -26.67
CA SER A 163 -4.57 -4.94 -25.77
C SER A 163 -3.96 -4.47 -24.45
N ALA A 164 -4.06 -5.32 -23.42
CA ALA A 164 -3.31 -5.17 -22.17
C ALA A 164 -1.80 -5.21 -22.44
N SER A 165 -1.01 -4.49 -21.66
CA SER A 165 0.45 -4.51 -21.75
C SER A 165 1.01 -5.56 -20.78
N ASP A 166 1.22 -6.79 -21.23
CA ASP A 166 1.80 -7.86 -20.41
C ASP A 166 3.33 -7.89 -20.53
N ASN A 167 4.02 -7.67 -19.39
CA ASN A 167 5.47 -7.69 -19.30
C ASN A 167 6.20 -6.74 -20.28
N GLN A 168 5.64 -5.57 -20.53
CA GLN A 168 6.19 -4.58 -21.46
C GLN A 168 6.16 -3.19 -20.82
N PRO A 169 7.31 -2.67 -20.36
CA PRO A 169 7.41 -1.28 -19.92
C PRO A 169 6.87 -0.35 -21.00
N THR A 170 6.08 0.64 -20.61
CA THR A 170 5.27 1.46 -21.51
C THR A 170 5.29 2.91 -21.06
N ILE A 171 5.52 3.84 -21.99
CA ILE A 171 5.45 5.27 -21.71
C ILE A 171 3.98 5.69 -21.64
N ILE A 172 3.59 6.24 -20.50
CA ILE A 172 2.28 6.86 -20.31
C ILE A 172 2.45 8.36 -20.54
N ASN A 173 1.76 8.88 -21.56
CA ASN A 173 1.72 10.33 -21.81
C ASN A 173 0.55 10.91 -21.02
N LEU A 174 0.84 11.95 -20.25
CA LEU A 174 -0.15 12.75 -19.56
C LEU A 174 -0.33 14.09 -20.30
N GLU A 175 -1.26 14.90 -19.81
CA GLU A 175 -1.44 16.25 -20.29
C GLU A 175 -0.15 17.10 -20.13
N GLN A 176 -0.06 18.19 -20.88
CA GLN A 176 1.05 19.15 -20.82
C GLN A 176 2.43 18.53 -21.14
N GLY A 177 2.47 17.38 -21.82
CA GLY A 177 3.71 16.73 -22.24
C GLY A 177 4.44 15.98 -21.13
N ARG A 178 3.84 15.84 -19.94
CA ARG A 178 4.40 15.04 -18.85
C ARG A 178 4.36 13.56 -19.22
N GLN A 179 5.36 12.80 -18.76
CA GLN A 179 5.48 11.37 -19.04
C GLN A 179 5.93 10.63 -17.80
N ILE A 180 5.44 9.39 -17.65
CA ILE A 180 5.87 8.45 -16.60
C ILE A 180 5.88 7.04 -17.19
N ILE A 181 6.82 6.20 -16.73
CA ILE A 181 6.96 4.83 -17.22
C ILE A 181 6.10 3.89 -16.37
N ALA A 182 5.17 3.19 -17.01
CA ALA A 182 4.52 2.04 -16.40
C ALA A 182 5.43 0.81 -16.54
N TYR A 183 5.56 0.04 -15.47
CA TYR A 183 6.22 -1.26 -15.42
C TYR A 183 5.19 -2.36 -15.13
N PRO A 184 4.47 -2.85 -16.16
CA PRO A 184 3.55 -3.97 -15.98
C PRO A 184 4.29 -5.24 -15.61
N PHE A 185 3.86 -5.91 -14.54
CA PHE A 185 4.37 -7.24 -14.23
C PHE A 185 3.79 -8.32 -15.16
N ASP A 186 4.54 -9.39 -15.36
CA ASP A 186 4.14 -10.59 -16.05
C ASP A 186 3.04 -11.30 -15.26
N ARG A 187 1.84 -11.37 -15.84
CA ARG A 187 0.68 -11.97 -15.17
C ARG A 187 0.93 -13.42 -14.78
N THR A 188 1.52 -14.19 -15.70
CA THR A 188 1.61 -15.64 -15.57
C THR A 188 2.61 -16.00 -14.48
N ILE A 189 3.80 -15.42 -14.53
CA ILE A 189 4.84 -15.66 -13.53
C ILE A 189 4.42 -15.11 -12.16
N SER A 190 3.84 -13.91 -12.10
CA SER A 190 3.35 -13.31 -10.85
C SER A 190 2.27 -14.16 -10.19
N ARG A 191 1.26 -14.61 -10.95
CA ARG A 191 0.21 -15.51 -10.43
C ARG A 191 0.79 -16.82 -9.91
N LYS A 192 1.74 -17.42 -10.62
CA LYS A 192 2.37 -18.68 -10.19
C LYS A 192 3.22 -18.48 -8.94
N LEU A 193 3.98 -17.38 -8.87
CA LEU A 193 4.68 -16.99 -7.64
C LEU A 193 3.71 -16.78 -6.47
N ALA A 194 2.53 -16.19 -6.69
CA ALA A 194 1.57 -15.95 -5.63
C ALA A 194 0.87 -17.24 -5.13
N PHE A 195 0.42 -18.12 -6.05
CA PHE A 195 -0.56 -19.15 -5.71
C PHE A 195 -0.11 -20.61 -5.90
N ASP A 196 0.91 -20.88 -6.73
CA ASP A 196 1.37 -22.26 -6.93
C ASP A 196 2.21 -22.72 -5.72
N GLU A 197 2.30 -24.02 -5.48
CA GLU A 197 3.06 -24.57 -4.35
C GLU A 197 4.57 -24.24 -4.40
N LYS A 198 5.17 -23.99 -3.24
CA LYS A 198 6.58 -23.60 -3.09
C LYS A 198 7.50 -24.79 -2.76
N GLN A 199 7.27 -25.94 -3.39
CA GLN A 199 7.99 -27.18 -3.07
C GLN A 199 9.29 -27.37 -3.88
N ASN A 200 9.34 -26.92 -5.14
CA ASN A 200 10.48 -27.18 -6.03
C ASN A 200 10.76 -25.99 -6.95
N ALA A 201 11.83 -25.26 -6.65
CA ALA A 201 12.26 -24.07 -7.38
C ALA A 201 12.86 -24.38 -8.76
N ASP A 202 13.54 -25.52 -8.93
CA ASP A 202 14.04 -25.96 -10.25
C ASP A 202 12.88 -26.25 -11.20
N PHE A 203 11.86 -26.98 -10.71
CA PHE A 203 10.65 -27.20 -11.48
C PHE A 203 9.98 -25.87 -11.86
N PHE A 204 9.87 -24.92 -10.94
CA PHE A 204 9.28 -23.62 -11.21
C PHE A 204 10.05 -22.87 -12.32
N ALA A 205 11.38 -22.79 -12.20
CA ALA A 205 12.24 -22.12 -13.17
C ALA A 205 12.18 -22.79 -14.55
N HIS A 206 12.35 -24.11 -14.62
CA HIS A 206 12.40 -24.85 -15.88
C HIS A 206 11.04 -24.97 -16.57
N SER A 207 9.95 -25.12 -15.82
CA SER A 207 8.62 -25.39 -16.40
C SER A 207 7.81 -24.13 -16.68
N PHE A 208 8.08 -23.02 -15.98
CA PHE A 208 7.30 -21.79 -16.12
C PHE A 208 8.11 -20.60 -16.57
N VAL A 209 9.24 -20.30 -15.90
CA VAL A 209 10.02 -19.10 -16.21
C VAL A 209 10.78 -19.25 -17.53
N LYS A 210 11.46 -20.37 -17.73
CA LYS A 210 12.25 -20.62 -18.96
C LYS A 210 11.38 -20.55 -20.23
N PRO A 211 10.26 -21.28 -20.35
CA PRO A 211 9.43 -21.21 -21.56
C PRO A 211 8.82 -19.82 -21.76
N ARG A 212 8.47 -19.11 -20.66
CA ARG A 212 7.98 -17.75 -20.76
C ARG A 212 9.04 -16.79 -21.31
N ASN A 213 10.28 -16.92 -20.84
CA ASN A 213 11.42 -16.12 -21.28
C ASN A 213 11.84 -16.40 -22.73
N GLU A 214 11.79 -17.66 -23.18
CA GLU A 214 12.05 -18.03 -24.58
C GLU A 214 11.07 -17.34 -25.55
N ASN A 215 9.85 -17.03 -25.07
CA ASN A 215 8.84 -16.28 -25.80
C ASN A 215 8.87 -14.76 -25.53
N THR A 216 9.74 -14.27 -24.65
CA THR A 216 9.91 -12.84 -24.36
C THR A 216 10.93 -12.23 -25.34
N PRO A 217 10.58 -11.18 -26.12
CA PRO A 217 11.52 -10.46 -26.98
C PRO A 217 12.84 -10.12 -26.29
N GLN A 218 13.96 -10.18 -27.01
CA GLN A 218 15.30 -10.02 -26.41
C GLN A 218 15.51 -8.68 -25.68
N ASN A 219 14.79 -7.63 -26.09
CA ASN A 219 14.83 -6.29 -25.49
C ASN A 219 13.85 -6.09 -24.32
N GLN A 220 13.15 -7.14 -23.88
CA GLN A 220 12.26 -7.11 -22.73
C GLN A 220 12.85 -7.94 -21.57
N VAL A 221 12.49 -7.55 -20.35
CA VAL A 221 12.84 -8.25 -19.11
C VAL A 221 11.55 -8.78 -18.49
N ILE A 222 11.60 -9.97 -17.90
CA ILE A 222 10.47 -10.46 -17.10
C ILE A 222 10.43 -9.69 -15.79
N ILE A 223 9.29 -9.07 -15.47
CA ILE A 223 9.04 -8.41 -14.20
C ILE A 223 7.95 -9.19 -13.50
N ALA A 224 8.22 -9.84 -12.38
CA ALA A 224 7.20 -10.54 -11.61
C ALA A 224 7.01 -9.87 -10.24
N TRP A 225 5.78 -9.75 -9.76
CA TRP A 225 5.48 -9.12 -8.47
C TRP A 225 4.43 -9.91 -7.67
N THR A 226 4.57 -9.97 -6.35
CA THR A 226 3.59 -10.61 -5.47
C THR A 226 3.72 -10.10 -4.03
N ASP A 227 2.70 -10.33 -3.20
CA ASP A 227 2.77 -10.09 -1.75
C ASP A 227 3.88 -10.92 -1.11
N ALA A 228 4.72 -10.28 -0.29
CA ALA A 228 5.86 -10.92 0.36
C ALA A 228 5.44 -12.02 1.33
N GLU A 229 4.29 -11.86 1.99
CA GLU A 229 3.69 -12.79 2.95
C GLU A 229 3.43 -14.18 2.33
N THR A 230 3.47 -14.27 1.00
CA THR A 230 3.52 -15.53 0.26
C THR A 230 4.66 -16.44 0.73
N PHE A 231 5.84 -15.89 0.97
CA PHE A 231 7.08 -16.64 1.21
C PHE A 231 7.35 -16.80 2.71
N GLY A 232 6.53 -17.64 3.35
CA GLY A 232 6.69 -18.00 4.76
C GLY A 232 5.35 -18.09 5.49
N HIS A 233 4.52 -17.04 5.39
CA HIS A 233 3.23 -16.98 6.08
C HIS A 233 2.14 -17.78 5.34
N HIS A 234 1.96 -17.56 4.03
CA HIS A 234 0.98 -18.34 3.24
C HIS A 234 1.51 -19.73 2.88
N PHE A 235 2.80 -19.83 2.51
CA PHE A 235 3.47 -21.09 2.23
C PHE A 235 4.64 -21.28 3.18
N GLN A 236 4.51 -22.26 4.07
CA GLN A 236 5.57 -22.61 5.03
C GLN A 236 6.87 -22.97 4.28
N ASN A 237 8.01 -22.45 4.75
CA ASN A 237 9.32 -22.55 4.09
C ASN A 237 9.40 -21.89 2.70
N GLY A 238 8.45 -21.03 2.33
CA GLY A 238 8.48 -20.30 1.07
C GLY A 238 9.71 -19.39 0.91
N ASP A 239 10.27 -18.89 2.01
CA ASP A 239 11.54 -18.18 2.06
C ASP A 239 12.70 -19.02 1.48
N LYS A 240 12.79 -20.31 1.84
CA LYS A 240 13.83 -21.23 1.34
C LYS A 240 13.66 -21.50 -0.15
N PHE A 241 12.42 -21.69 -0.58
CA PHE A 241 12.10 -21.80 -2.01
C PHE A 241 12.56 -20.56 -2.78
N LEU A 242 12.22 -19.37 -2.28
CA LEU A 242 12.56 -18.12 -2.95
C LEU A 242 14.07 -17.89 -2.97
N HIS A 243 14.76 -18.15 -1.86
CA HIS A 243 16.22 -18.07 -1.80
C HIS A 243 16.88 -18.96 -2.86
N TYR A 244 16.50 -20.24 -2.93
CA TYR A 244 17.07 -21.18 -3.90
C TYR A 244 16.67 -20.85 -5.35
N LEU A 245 15.43 -20.36 -5.57
CA LEU A 245 14.98 -19.89 -6.89
C LEU A 245 15.88 -18.77 -7.42
N LEU A 246 16.15 -17.76 -6.59
CA LEU A 246 16.94 -16.58 -6.97
C LEU A 246 18.44 -16.89 -7.08
N ASP A 247 18.98 -17.76 -6.22
CA ASP A 247 20.41 -18.07 -6.17
C ASP A 247 20.85 -19.13 -7.20
N SER A 248 20.00 -20.12 -7.45
CA SER A 248 20.39 -21.34 -8.17
C SER A 248 19.50 -21.60 -9.38
N SER A 249 18.19 -21.70 -9.19
CA SER A 249 17.29 -22.19 -10.26
C SER A 249 17.12 -21.21 -11.42
N LEU A 250 17.08 -19.89 -11.16
CA LEU A 250 17.06 -18.89 -12.24
C LEU A 250 18.43 -18.84 -12.96
N PRO A 251 19.58 -18.75 -12.25
CA PRO A 251 20.89 -18.80 -12.91
C PRO A 251 21.14 -20.07 -13.72
N SER A 252 20.65 -21.24 -13.29
CA SER A 252 20.83 -22.50 -14.02
C SER A 252 20.14 -22.52 -15.40
N ILE A 253 19.10 -21.70 -15.59
CA ILE A 253 18.44 -21.46 -16.89
C ILE A 253 18.93 -20.18 -17.59
N GLY A 254 20.01 -19.57 -17.11
CA GLY A 254 20.62 -18.37 -17.69
C GLY A 254 19.86 -17.08 -17.42
N LEU A 255 19.06 -17.02 -16.34
CA LEU A 255 18.36 -15.83 -15.87
C LEU A 255 18.93 -15.33 -14.55
N TYR A 256 19.22 -14.04 -14.46
CA TYR A 256 19.85 -13.44 -13.28
C TYR A 256 18.93 -12.40 -12.64
N PRO A 257 18.59 -12.54 -11.35
CA PRO A 257 17.78 -11.55 -10.65
C PRO A 257 18.47 -10.18 -10.63
N VAL A 258 17.70 -9.12 -10.87
CA VAL A 258 18.15 -7.73 -10.79
C VAL A 258 17.08 -6.86 -10.11
N SER A 259 17.52 -5.81 -9.44
CA SER A 259 16.63 -4.75 -8.94
C SER A 259 16.06 -3.94 -10.10
N ILE A 260 14.78 -3.57 -10.01
CA ILE A 260 14.09 -2.74 -10.99
C ILE A 260 14.73 -1.35 -11.11
N ASN A 261 15.33 -0.85 -10.02
CA ASN A 261 16.08 0.41 -10.00
C ASN A 261 17.35 0.37 -10.89
N ASN A 262 17.85 -0.84 -11.15
CA ASN A 262 19.08 -1.08 -11.92
C ASN A 262 18.79 -1.52 -13.37
N LEU A 263 17.51 -1.63 -13.77
CA LEU A 263 17.15 -1.97 -15.14
C LEU A 263 17.56 -0.88 -16.11
N GLN A 264 18.31 -1.27 -17.14
CA GLN A 264 18.67 -0.39 -18.24
C GLN A 264 17.67 -0.58 -19.38
N LEU A 265 16.69 0.34 -19.46
CA LEU A 265 15.73 0.37 -20.56
C LEU A 265 16.12 1.45 -21.57
N ASP A 266 16.06 1.11 -22.86
CA ASP A 266 16.09 2.11 -23.93
C ASP A 266 14.70 2.76 -24.03
N ILE A 267 14.51 3.83 -23.25
CA ILE A 267 13.24 4.56 -23.15
C ILE A 267 12.72 4.98 -24.53
N SER A 268 13.63 5.32 -25.47
CA SER A 268 13.25 5.76 -26.82
C SER A 268 12.54 4.68 -27.65
N LYS A 269 12.70 3.41 -27.29
CA LYS A 269 12.09 2.25 -27.95
C LYS A 269 10.85 1.72 -27.24
N LEU A 270 10.49 2.28 -26.08
CA LEU A 270 9.31 1.81 -25.36
C LEU A 270 8.04 2.20 -26.12
N PRO A 271 7.03 1.30 -26.17
CA PRO A 271 5.74 1.65 -26.72
C PRO A 271 5.08 2.75 -25.87
N LYS A 272 4.17 3.48 -26.50
CA LYS A 272 3.29 4.42 -25.82
C LYS A 272 1.96 3.74 -25.53
N GLY A 273 1.37 4.06 -24.39
CA GLY A 273 0.07 3.55 -23.97
C GLY A 273 -0.67 4.54 -23.07
N MET A 274 -1.81 4.09 -22.57
CA MET A 274 -2.65 4.83 -21.63
C MET A 274 -2.96 3.95 -20.42
N ILE A 275 -3.21 4.57 -19.28
CA ILE A 275 -3.76 3.83 -18.14
C ILE A 275 -5.26 3.59 -18.32
N ARG A 276 -5.74 2.48 -17.75
CA ARG A 276 -7.15 2.32 -17.43
C ARG A 276 -7.40 3.01 -16.11
N GLU A 277 -8.12 4.13 -16.17
CA GLU A 277 -8.46 4.94 -15.00
C GLU A 277 -9.13 4.11 -13.89
N ARG A 278 -8.74 4.39 -12.64
CA ARG A 278 -9.38 3.84 -11.44
C ARG A 278 -9.49 2.30 -11.49
N SER A 279 -8.40 1.65 -11.90
CA SER A 279 -8.25 0.20 -11.93
C SER A 279 -7.22 -0.27 -10.91
N ALA A 280 -7.22 -1.55 -10.55
CA ALA A 280 -6.29 -2.17 -9.61
C ALA A 280 -5.98 -3.62 -10.00
N TRP A 281 -4.84 -4.16 -9.58
CA TRP A 281 -4.41 -5.55 -9.85
C TRP A 281 -5.38 -6.61 -9.36
N SER A 282 -6.12 -6.31 -8.29
CA SER A 282 -7.08 -7.18 -7.63
C SER A 282 -8.52 -6.86 -8.05
N CYS A 283 -8.72 -5.83 -8.89
CA CYS A 283 -10.03 -5.43 -9.42
C CYS A 283 -9.90 -4.70 -10.78
N PRO A 284 -9.92 -5.42 -11.92
CA PRO A 284 -9.82 -4.81 -13.25
C PRO A 284 -11.14 -4.18 -13.74
N HIS A 285 -12.23 -4.33 -12.98
CA HIS A 285 -13.60 -3.94 -13.35
C HIS A 285 -13.86 -2.43 -13.32
N GLY A 286 -12.84 -1.61 -13.06
CA GLY A 286 -12.91 -0.16 -13.05
C GLY A 286 -13.61 0.41 -11.81
N ASN A 287 -13.50 1.73 -11.64
CA ASN A 287 -14.04 2.50 -10.51
C ASN A 287 -13.66 2.00 -9.11
N LEU A 288 -12.65 1.11 -9.03
CA LEU A 288 -12.21 0.50 -7.78
C LEU A 288 -13.40 -0.13 -7.02
N ILE A 289 -14.34 -0.71 -7.77
CA ILE A 289 -15.63 -1.15 -7.23
C ILE A 289 -15.49 -2.22 -6.13
N ARG A 290 -14.38 -2.97 -6.09
CA ARG A 290 -14.05 -3.85 -4.96
C ARG A 290 -14.07 -3.11 -3.61
N TRP A 291 -13.55 -1.89 -3.56
CA TRP A 291 -13.53 -1.08 -2.34
C TRP A 291 -14.78 -0.22 -2.22
N ASN A 292 -15.32 0.27 -3.34
CA ASN A 292 -16.40 1.26 -3.36
C ASN A 292 -17.82 0.68 -3.41
N GLY A 293 -18.01 -0.64 -3.58
CA GLY A 293 -19.35 -1.22 -3.62
C GLY A 293 -19.39 -2.71 -3.99
N SER A 294 -20.42 -3.08 -4.76
CA SER A 294 -20.67 -4.45 -5.19
C SER A 294 -19.86 -4.80 -6.42
N CYS A 295 -18.85 -5.65 -6.23
CA CYS A 295 -18.02 -6.19 -7.29
C CYS A 295 -18.18 -7.70 -7.37
N ASP A 296 -18.17 -8.28 -8.57
CA ASP A 296 -18.14 -9.73 -8.77
C ASP A 296 -16.90 -10.40 -8.15
N CYS A 297 -15.81 -9.63 -7.95
CA CYS A 297 -14.65 -10.05 -7.16
C CYS A 297 -14.97 -10.34 -5.67
N GLY A 298 -16.13 -9.90 -5.18
CA GLY A 298 -16.62 -10.11 -3.82
C GLY A 298 -17.25 -11.49 -3.59
N TRP A 299 -17.20 -12.40 -4.56
CA TRP A 299 -17.66 -13.79 -4.42
C TRP A 299 -19.13 -13.93 -4.01
N GLY A 300 -19.99 -13.03 -4.50
CA GLY A 300 -21.42 -13.02 -4.19
C GLY A 300 -21.78 -12.56 -2.76
N GLN A 301 -20.84 -11.95 -2.04
CA GLN A 301 -21.08 -11.46 -0.67
C GLN A 301 -21.76 -10.09 -0.66
N ASP A 302 -22.53 -9.82 0.40
CA ASP A 302 -23.14 -8.51 0.64
C ASP A 302 -22.06 -7.47 0.93
N THR A 303 -21.99 -6.46 0.06
CA THR A 303 -21.01 -5.37 0.07
C THR A 303 -21.70 -4.00 0.11
N SER A 304 -23.02 -3.97 0.36
CA SER A 304 -23.84 -2.75 0.46
C SER A 304 -23.34 -1.77 1.52
N TRP A 305 -22.60 -2.27 2.51
CA TRP A 305 -22.01 -1.47 3.59
C TRP A 305 -20.81 -0.62 3.16
N LYS A 306 -20.12 -0.95 2.04
CA LYS A 306 -18.84 -0.34 1.67
C LYS A 306 -18.95 1.14 1.29
N GLU A 307 -19.90 1.50 0.44
CA GLU A 307 -20.12 2.90 0.04
C GLU A 307 -20.48 3.78 1.26
N PRO A 308 -21.47 3.41 2.09
CA PRO A 308 -21.80 4.19 3.28
C PRO A 308 -20.63 4.31 4.26
N PHE A 309 -19.81 3.27 4.38
CA PHE A 309 -18.60 3.26 5.21
C PHE A 309 -17.54 4.22 4.70
N ILE A 310 -17.23 4.18 3.41
CA ILE A 310 -16.28 5.11 2.78
C ILE A 310 -16.80 6.54 2.86
N SER A 311 -18.11 6.76 2.65
CA SER A 311 -18.76 8.05 2.81
C SER A 311 -18.61 8.61 4.22
N ALA A 312 -18.70 7.77 5.26
CA ALA A 312 -18.46 8.17 6.64
C ALA A 312 -16.99 8.57 6.90
N MET A 313 -16.03 7.81 6.39
CA MET A 313 -14.60 8.14 6.51
C MET A 313 -14.24 9.40 5.71
N ASN A 314 -14.83 9.58 4.52
CA ASN A 314 -14.69 10.79 3.70
C ASN A 314 -15.22 12.02 4.43
N TYR A 315 -16.40 11.90 5.06
CA TYR A 315 -16.97 12.97 5.86
C TYR A 315 -15.98 13.43 6.94
N LEU A 316 -15.51 12.51 7.80
CA LEU A 316 -14.55 12.86 8.84
C LEU A 316 -13.30 13.54 8.27
N ASN A 317 -12.70 12.94 7.23
CA ASN A 317 -11.48 13.47 6.64
C ASN A 317 -11.67 14.87 6.02
N ASN A 318 -12.81 15.14 5.40
CA ASN A 318 -13.13 16.45 4.81
C ASN A 318 -13.38 17.52 5.87
N GLU A 319 -14.03 17.16 6.98
CA GLU A 319 -14.20 18.07 8.12
C GLU A 319 -12.83 18.46 8.70
N VAL A 320 -11.95 17.48 8.94
CA VAL A 320 -10.59 17.76 9.44
C VAL A 320 -9.78 18.59 8.46
N SER A 321 -9.87 18.33 7.15
CA SER A 321 -9.24 19.17 6.12
C SER A 321 -9.75 20.62 6.18
N SER A 322 -11.06 20.82 6.37
CA SER A 322 -11.66 22.16 6.46
C SER A 322 -11.15 22.92 7.69
N VAL A 323 -10.96 22.23 8.80
CA VAL A 323 -10.33 22.80 10.01
C VAL A 323 -8.87 23.18 9.73
N LEU A 324 -8.07 22.31 9.10
CA LEU A 324 -6.68 22.67 8.75
C LEU A 324 -6.62 23.90 7.85
N GLN A 325 -7.50 23.95 6.85
CA GLN A 325 -7.57 25.08 5.94
C GLN A 325 -7.93 26.39 6.67
N ALA A 326 -8.74 26.34 7.72
CA ALA A 326 -9.12 27.50 8.53
C ALA A 326 -8.03 27.92 9.52
N GLU A 327 -7.40 26.97 10.21
CA GLU A 327 -6.44 27.22 11.30
C GLU A 327 -5.00 27.45 10.79
N ILE A 328 -4.58 26.70 9.76
CA ILE A 328 -3.20 26.72 9.23
C ILE A 328 -3.13 27.51 7.92
N GLY A 329 -4.21 27.49 7.12
CA GLY A 329 -4.28 28.21 5.85
C GLY A 329 -3.83 27.37 4.64
N ARG A 330 -3.55 28.06 3.53
CA ARG A 330 -3.14 27.41 2.27
C ARG A 330 -1.75 26.79 2.41
N GLY A 331 -1.58 25.58 1.88
CA GLY A 331 -0.30 24.85 1.94
C GLY A 331 -0.14 24.01 3.21
N TYR A 332 -1.21 23.77 3.97
CA TYR A 332 -1.18 22.87 5.13
C TYR A 332 -0.67 21.47 4.75
N GLU A 333 -0.82 21.05 3.49
CA GLU A 333 -0.37 19.76 2.97
C GLU A 333 1.13 19.54 3.18
N SER A 334 1.95 20.57 2.94
CA SER A 334 3.41 20.51 3.16
C SER A 334 3.75 20.39 4.65
N ILE A 335 2.98 21.04 5.52
CA ILE A 335 3.17 20.97 6.97
C ILE A 335 2.79 19.57 7.48
N VAL A 336 1.64 19.05 7.05
CA VAL A 336 1.18 17.71 7.45
C VAL A 336 2.14 16.63 6.95
N SER A 337 2.55 16.68 5.69
CA SER A 337 3.49 15.69 5.13
C SER A 337 4.86 15.72 5.80
N ALA A 338 5.42 16.90 6.09
CA ALA A 338 6.70 17.04 6.79
C ALA A 338 6.66 16.51 8.24
N ASN A 339 5.50 16.58 8.90
CA ASN A 339 5.31 16.11 10.27
C ASN A 339 4.70 14.71 10.35
N PHE A 340 4.41 14.05 9.22
CA PHE A 340 3.66 12.79 9.18
C PHE A 340 4.37 11.68 9.97
N TYR A 341 5.65 11.46 9.68
CA TYR A 341 6.46 10.45 10.37
C TYR A 341 6.55 10.75 11.87
N GLU A 342 6.94 11.98 12.22
CA GLU A 342 7.17 12.36 13.61
C GLU A 342 5.91 12.13 14.44
N LEU A 343 4.78 12.70 14.03
CA LEU A 343 3.57 12.68 14.85
C LEU A 343 2.83 11.33 14.82
N TYR A 344 3.07 10.50 13.80
CA TYR A 344 2.56 9.14 13.78
C TYR A 344 3.41 8.17 14.61
N ALA A 345 4.73 8.23 14.46
CA ALA A 345 5.64 7.29 15.14
C ALA A 345 5.84 7.63 16.62
N HIS A 346 5.76 8.92 16.97
CA HIS A 346 6.06 9.48 18.29
C HIS A 346 4.86 10.25 18.86
N PRO A 347 3.80 9.55 19.32
CA PRO A 347 2.62 10.20 19.89
C PRO A 347 2.94 11.07 21.11
N GLU A 348 4.02 10.80 21.85
CA GLU A 348 4.51 11.63 22.94
C GLU A 348 4.93 13.05 22.50
N LYS A 349 5.21 13.25 21.21
CA LYS A 349 5.53 14.56 20.63
C LYS A 349 4.30 15.37 20.24
N VAL A 350 3.11 14.78 20.33
CA VAL A 350 1.83 15.49 20.14
C VAL A 350 1.50 16.24 21.43
N ASN A 351 2.23 17.33 21.68
CA ASN A 351 2.22 18.06 22.96
C ASN A 351 1.84 19.54 22.83
N THR A 352 1.38 19.96 21.65
CA THR A 352 0.85 21.30 21.39
C THR A 352 -0.45 21.21 20.61
N PRO A 353 -1.35 22.21 20.70
CA PRO A 353 -2.59 22.22 19.94
C PRO A 353 -2.41 22.08 18.42
N GLU A 354 -1.38 22.73 17.86
CA GLU A 354 -1.05 22.64 16.43
C GLU A 354 -0.63 21.21 16.03
N LYS A 355 0.27 20.58 16.80
CA LYS A 355 0.67 19.18 16.54
C LYS A 355 -0.49 18.22 16.72
N ALA A 356 -1.37 18.44 17.69
CA ALA A 356 -2.60 17.66 17.86
C ALA A 356 -3.51 17.80 16.65
N LEU A 357 -3.66 19.01 16.10
CA LEU A 357 -4.45 19.23 14.91
C LEU A 357 -3.87 18.52 13.67
N ILE A 358 -2.54 18.53 13.49
CA ILE A 358 -1.87 17.74 12.43
C ILE A 358 -2.06 16.23 12.66
N ALA A 359 -1.93 15.76 13.91
CA ALA A 359 -2.14 14.36 14.27
C ALA A 359 -3.59 13.90 14.03
N ALA A 360 -4.58 14.80 14.19
CA ALA A 360 -5.96 14.54 13.80
C ALA A 360 -6.06 14.27 12.30
N LYS A 361 -5.42 15.09 11.46
CA LYS A 361 -5.39 14.88 10.00
C LYS A 361 -4.69 13.59 9.58
N ILE A 362 -3.56 13.28 10.19
CA ILE A 362 -2.86 11.99 9.96
C ILE A 362 -3.78 10.82 10.32
N SER A 363 -4.48 10.91 11.46
CA SER A 363 -5.41 9.87 11.91
C SER A 363 -6.61 9.72 10.97
N SER A 364 -7.18 10.81 10.45
CA SER A 364 -8.27 10.75 9.48
C SER A 364 -7.85 10.14 8.14
N LEU A 365 -6.57 10.29 7.75
CA LEU A 365 -6.00 9.62 6.58
C LEU A 365 -5.77 8.12 6.82
N ILE A 366 -5.25 7.73 7.98
CA ILE A 366 -5.07 6.31 8.35
C ILE A 366 -6.43 5.60 8.43
N ALA A 367 -7.48 6.32 8.86
CA ALA A 367 -8.86 5.84 8.85
C ALA A 367 -9.41 5.54 7.43
N LYS A 368 -8.62 5.80 6.38
CA LYS A 368 -8.92 5.48 4.98
C LYS A 368 -8.00 4.39 4.39
N THR A 369 -7.28 3.64 5.22
CA THR A 369 -6.48 2.50 4.73
C THR A 369 -7.37 1.46 4.03
N SER A 370 -6.86 0.85 2.96
CA SER A 370 -7.66 0.05 2.01
C SER A 370 -8.11 -1.31 2.56
N CYS A 371 -7.40 -1.87 3.55
CA CYS A 371 -7.69 -3.20 4.09
C CYS A 371 -9.13 -3.35 4.58
N ALA A 372 -9.69 -2.29 5.17
CA ALA A 372 -11.05 -2.33 5.71
C ALA A 372 -12.09 -2.68 4.65
N THR A 373 -11.94 -2.16 3.42
CA THR A 373 -12.91 -2.37 2.35
C THR A 373 -12.44 -3.37 1.30
N PHE A 374 -11.26 -3.96 1.49
CA PHE A 374 -10.79 -5.07 0.66
C PHE A 374 -11.58 -6.35 0.91
N PHE A 375 -11.77 -6.71 2.18
CA PHE A 375 -12.49 -7.91 2.59
C PHE A 375 -14.01 -7.68 2.61
N SER A 376 -14.74 -8.77 2.79
CA SER A 376 -16.19 -8.76 2.76
C SER A 376 -16.85 -8.42 4.10
N SER A 377 -16.16 -8.65 5.22
CA SER A 377 -16.67 -8.35 6.56
C SER A 377 -16.02 -7.12 7.18
N PRO A 378 -16.80 -6.06 7.44
CA PRO A 378 -16.33 -4.87 8.16
C PRO A 378 -16.11 -5.14 9.66
N GLU A 379 -16.67 -6.22 10.21
CA GLU A 379 -16.48 -6.60 11.62
C GLU A 379 -15.02 -6.91 11.98
N VAL A 380 -14.24 -7.34 11.00
CA VAL A 380 -12.85 -7.73 11.21
C VAL A 380 -11.94 -6.62 10.71
N SER A 381 -12.09 -6.23 9.45
CA SER A 381 -11.15 -5.33 8.79
C SER A 381 -11.48 -3.84 8.99
N GLY A 382 -12.76 -3.49 9.17
CA GLY A 382 -13.23 -2.11 9.37
C GLY A 382 -12.88 -1.50 10.73
N LYS A 383 -12.53 -2.34 11.72
CA LYS A 383 -12.17 -1.91 13.08
C LYS A 383 -10.99 -0.94 13.11
N ILE A 384 -10.01 -1.13 12.24
CA ILE A 384 -8.84 -0.25 12.13
C ILE A 384 -9.29 1.15 11.77
N ASN A 385 -10.08 1.27 10.70
CA ASN A 385 -10.58 2.55 10.23
C ASN A 385 -11.46 3.24 11.27
N LEU A 386 -12.32 2.49 11.96
CA LEU A 386 -13.14 3.02 13.06
C LEU A 386 -12.30 3.54 14.23
N LEU A 387 -11.26 2.81 14.62
CA LEU A 387 -10.38 3.21 15.72
C LEU A 387 -9.63 4.49 15.39
N TYR A 388 -9.06 4.58 14.18
CA TYR A 388 -8.36 5.79 13.72
C TYR A 388 -9.31 6.97 13.45
N ALA A 389 -10.56 6.70 13.06
CA ALA A 389 -11.58 7.73 12.95
C ALA A 389 -11.89 8.34 14.34
N TYR A 390 -12.02 7.51 15.36
CA TYR A 390 -12.20 7.99 16.73
C TYR A 390 -10.94 8.68 17.28
N GLN A 391 -9.74 8.16 16.96
CA GLN A 391 -8.48 8.81 17.29
C GLN A 391 -8.40 10.24 16.74
N SER A 392 -8.84 10.45 15.49
CA SER A 392 -8.89 11.78 14.90
C SER A 392 -9.75 12.75 15.72
N LEU A 393 -10.88 12.28 16.28
CA LEU A 393 -11.76 13.09 17.13
C LEU A 393 -11.10 13.44 18.47
N LEU A 394 -10.34 12.51 19.06
CA LEU A 394 -9.57 12.78 20.28
C LEU A 394 -8.51 13.86 20.05
N TYR A 395 -7.75 13.74 18.97
CA TYR A 395 -6.76 14.76 18.63
C TYR A 395 -7.36 16.14 18.30
N LEU A 396 -8.57 16.22 17.75
CA LEU A 396 -9.29 17.50 17.64
C LEU A 396 -9.61 18.09 19.02
N LYS A 397 -9.96 17.27 20.01
CA LYS A 397 -10.18 17.73 21.40
C LYS A 397 -8.87 18.23 22.00
N ASP A 398 -7.77 17.52 21.80
CA ASP A 398 -6.43 17.90 22.26
C ASP A 398 -5.91 19.18 21.59
N ALA A 399 -6.37 19.47 20.36
CA ALA A 399 -6.15 20.73 19.68
C ALA A 399 -6.96 21.91 20.27
N GLY A 400 -7.76 21.69 21.32
CA GLY A 400 -8.65 22.69 21.90
C GLY A 400 -9.98 22.87 21.14
N LEU A 401 -10.23 22.08 20.09
CA LEU A 401 -11.40 22.20 19.22
C LEU A 401 -12.54 21.30 19.67
N ILE A 402 -12.90 21.38 20.96
CA ILE A 402 -13.88 20.50 21.60
C ILE A 402 -15.24 20.56 20.90
N ALA A 403 -15.75 21.76 20.60
CA ALA A 403 -17.05 21.94 19.95
C ALA A 403 -17.06 21.35 18.53
N THR A 404 -16.00 21.58 17.76
CA THR A 404 -15.82 20.99 16.42
C THR A 404 -15.79 19.47 16.50
N SER A 405 -14.96 18.90 17.38
CA SER A 405 -14.87 17.46 17.60
C SER A 405 -16.22 16.85 17.99
N SER A 406 -16.96 17.46 18.93
CA SER A 406 -18.29 16.97 19.32
C SER A 406 -19.31 17.02 18.19
N ASN A 407 -19.29 18.06 17.36
CA ASN A 407 -20.20 18.15 16.21
C ASN A 407 -19.85 17.11 15.13
N THR A 408 -18.57 16.95 14.81
CA THR A 408 -18.10 15.93 13.86
C THR A 408 -18.38 14.52 14.39
N GLU A 409 -18.17 14.26 15.68
CA GLU A 409 -18.47 12.99 16.35
C GLU A 409 -19.95 12.63 16.21
N LYS A 410 -20.86 13.59 16.46
CA LYS A 410 -22.30 13.39 16.33
C LYS A 410 -22.67 12.91 14.92
N ILE A 411 -22.26 13.64 13.89
CA ILE A 411 -22.62 13.32 12.49
C ILE A 411 -21.94 12.04 12.04
N LEU A 412 -20.68 11.82 12.42
CA LEU A 412 -19.98 10.56 12.15
C LEU A 412 -20.73 9.39 12.77
N PHE A 413 -21.14 9.49 14.04
CA PHE A 413 -21.83 8.40 14.74
C PHE A 413 -23.22 8.13 14.14
N GLU A 414 -23.94 9.16 13.70
CA GLU A 414 -25.19 9.00 12.94
C GLU A 414 -24.96 8.20 11.65
N LYS A 415 -23.92 8.54 10.87
CA LYS A 415 -23.53 7.78 9.68
C LYS A 415 -23.16 6.34 10.03
N LEU A 416 -22.32 6.13 11.04
CA LEU A 416 -21.88 4.80 11.46
C LEU A 416 -23.03 3.92 11.99
N ALA A 417 -24.07 4.53 12.58
CA ALA A 417 -25.27 3.83 13.02
C ALA A 417 -26.12 3.32 11.84
N ALA A 418 -26.11 4.03 10.71
CA ALA A 418 -26.83 3.65 9.51
C ALA A 418 -26.15 2.51 8.72
N ILE A 419 -24.85 2.27 8.94
CA ILE A 419 -24.09 1.20 8.28
C ILE A 419 -24.41 -0.14 8.94
N GLN A 420 -25.29 -0.92 8.32
CA GLN A 420 -25.57 -2.30 8.71
C GLN A 420 -24.52 -3.24 8.11
N TYR A 421 -24.03 -4.17 8.90
CA TYR A 421 -23.11 -5.20 8.41
C TYR A 421 -23.88 -6.35 7.74
N PRO A 422 -23.22 -7.18 6.92
CA PRO A 422 -23.83 -8.38 6.36
C PRO A 422 -24.48 -9.21 7.48
N ASN A 423 -25.74 -9.62 7.28
CA ASN A 423 -26.64 -10.30 8.25
C ASN A 423 -27.34 -9.42 9.30
N GLY A 424 -27.09 -8.10 9.33
CA GLY A 424 -27.92 -7.13 10.08
C GLY A 424 -27.83 -7.15 11.60
N GLU A 425 -26.95 -7.96 12.20
CA GLU A 425 -26.86 -8.10 13.67
C GLU A 425 -26.07 -6.97 14.36
N LYS A 426 -25.22 -6.24 13.61
CA LYS A 426 -24.36 -5.18 14.14
C LYS A 426 -24.24 -4.01 13.16
N THR A 427 -23.91 -2.85 13.71
CA THR A 427 -23.56 -1.66 12.94
C THR A 427 -22.09 -1.32 13.11
N ALA A 428 -21.58 -0.44 12.25
CA ALA A 428 -20.25 0.11 12.43
C ALA A 428 -20.12 0.84 13.77
N LEU A 429 -21.18 1.56 14.20
CA LEU A 429 -21.19 2.22 15.49
C LEU A 429 -21.17 1.24 16.68
N THR A 430 -21.94 0.15 16.64
CA THR A 430 -21.92 -0.82 17.75
C THR A 430 -20.57 -1.52 17.85
N THR A 431 -19.90 -1.73 16.72
CA THR A 431 -18.53 -2.26 16.68
C THR A 431 -17.53 -1.31 17.33
N LEU A 432 -17.57 -0.03 16.96
CA LEU A 432 -16.71 1.00 17.57
C LEU A 432 -16.96 1.08 19.08
N LYS A 433 -18.22 1.19 19.53
CA LYS A 433 -18.56 1.25 20.96
C LYS A 433 -18.08 0.02 21.73
N LYS A 434 -18.18 -1.17 21.13
CA LYS A 434 -17.68 -2.40 21.76
C LYS A 434 -16.16 -2.41 21.90
N MET A 435 -15.42 -1.84 20.95
CA MET A 435 -13.97 -1.70 21.05
C MET A 435 -13.57 -0.72 22.15
N LEU A 436 -14.27 0.41 22.27
CA LEU A 436 -13.99 1.45 23.27
C LEU A 436 -14.41 1.07 24.70
N ALA A 437 -15.22 0.03 24.87
CA ALA A 437 -15.68 -0.45 26.18
C ALA A 437 -14.77 -1.54 26.80
N ARG A 438 -13.76 -2.00 26.06
CA ARG A 438 -12.72 -2.91 26.55
C ARG A 438 -11.57 -2.10 27.13
#